data_AF-A0A0E0LH57-F1
#
_entry.id   AF-A0A0E0LH57-F1
#
_cell.length_a   1.000
_cell.length_b   1.000
_cell.length_c   1.000
_cell.angle_alpha   90.00
_cell.angle_beta   90.00
_cell.angle_gamma   90.00
#
_symmetry.space_group_name_H-M   'P 1'
#
loop_
_entity.id
_entity.type
_entity.pdbx_description
1 polymer ?
#
loop_
_entity_poly.entity_id
_entity_poly.type
_entity_poly.pdbx_seq_one_letter_code
_entity_poly.pdbx_strand_id
1 'polypeptide(L)'
;MAGPVPFVDDNAGGDGGKADPGVLEEYESIVSSLPSNPRMQLLCYQGAWLLQSWVPGIIAIQRGFVPRRGDVVLASLPKCGTTWLKALAFATMARHAHPTAGDEHHPLLRLNPHDCVPSMEKLFTAGWGRKIDALPWPRLMATHMHHSLLPASITDNPDCKIIYICRDPKDMIVSMWHFIRRKLPEIQFLDLFESACEGRCLSSPIWDHILGYWNASKTSPETVLFLRYEELLHDPTDSVRTLARFVGQPFSLEEEEAGVVIDIVKLCSFEKMKNLDVNKAAGLSPVLQQNAFTNESFFRRGGTGDWANHMTPEMAGRLDTIIEEKLPSIVSSLPSNPKLELLCYQGVWLNQSWVPGRIISIYPADIRAAPWRQKLFAAGLGSRMDALLSPRLMAMHMHYSLLPISITNNPDCKIIYICSKTNPETVLFLRYEKLLQNPIDNVKKLARFIG
;
A
#
# COMPACT_ATOMS: atom_id res chain seq x y z
N MET A 1 -24.62 -12.75 6.79
CA MET A 1 -24.08 -13.86 5.97
C MET A 1 -22.85 -14.40 6.67
N ALA A 2 -22.55 -15.69 6.52
CA ALA A 2 -21.22 -16.19 6.88
C ALA A 2 -20.18 -15.47 6.02
N GLY A 3 -19.07 -15.04 6.61
CA GLY A 3 -17.95 -14.45 5.88
C GLY A 3 -17.02 -15.52 5.31
N PRO A 4 -15.96 -15.15 4.58
CA PRO A 4 -14.95 -16.09 4.13
C PRO A 4 -14.27 -16.75 5.33
N VAL A 5 -13.96 -18.04 5.20
CA VAL A 5 -13.17 -18.78 6.19
C VAL A 5 -11.67 -18.73 5.84
N PRO A 6 -10.76 -18.84 6.81
CA PRO A 6 -9.33 -18.95 6.51
C PRO A 6 -9.04 -20.21 5.71
N PHE A 7 -8.31 -20.07 4.61
CA PHE A 7 -8.03 -21.19 3.70
C PHE A 7 -7.34 -22.39 4.36
N VAL A 8 -6.47 -22.16 5.35
CA VAL A 8 -5.69 -23.24 5.99
C VAL A 8 -6.47 -23.99 7.10
N ASP A 9 -7.52 -23.38 7.66
CA ASP A 9 -8.26 -23.97 8.79
C ASP A 9 -9.24 -25.07 8.38
N ASP A 10 -9.74 -25.05 7.14
CA ASP A 10 -10.74 -26.01 6.63
C ASP A 10 -10.14 -27.37 6.21
N ASN A 11 -8.99 -27.75 6.78
CA ASN A 11 -8.44 -29.11 6.68
C ASN A 11 -9.22 -30.15 7.51
N ALA A 12 -10.31 -29.75 8.17
CA ALA A 12 -11.11 -30.60 9.06
C ALA A 12 -12.42 -31.05 8.39
N GLY A 13 -12.36 -31.97 7.43
CA GLY A 13 -13.57 -32.62 6.93
C GLY A 13 -13.44 -33.43 5.63
N GLY A 14 -12.78 -34.58 5.68
CA GLY A 14 -12.98 -35.68 4.72
C GLY A 14 -12.25 -35.54 3.37
N ASP A 15 -11.29 -36.43 3.12
CA ASP A 15 -10.69 -36.72 1.80
C ASP A 15 -10.36 -35.48 0.92
N GLY A 16 -9.79 -34.44 1.52
CA GLY A 16 -9.33 -33.22 0.83
C GLY A 16 -8.29 -33.57 -0.23
N GLY A 17 -8.79 -33.83 -1.44
CA GLY A 17 -8.16 -34.67 -2.46
C GLY A 17 -6.67 -34.42 -2.68
N LYS A 18 -5.94 -35.50 -2.97
CA LYS A 18 -4.53 -35.44 -3.36
C LYS A 18 -4.33 -34.34 -4.40
N ALA A 19 -3.25 -33.57 -4.24
CA ALA A 19 -2.80 -32.63 -5.26
C ALA A 19 -2.82 -33.33 -6.61
N ASP A 20 -3.47 -32.74 -7.61
CA ASP A 20 -3.47 -33.25 -8.97
C ASP A 20 -2.08 -33.02 -9.57
N PRO A 21 -1.23 -34.05 -9.71
CA PRO A 21 0.13 -33.87 -10.21
C PRO A 21 0.14 -33.56 -11.71
N GLY A 22 -0.97 -33.80 -12.41
CA GLY A 22 -1.05 -33.72 -13.87
C GLY A 22 -1.06 -32.31 -14.43
N VAL A 23 -1.33 -31.26 -13.63
CA VAL A 23 -1.45 -29.89 -14.14
C VAL A 23 -0.17 -29.38 -14.81
N LEU A 24 1.00 -29.74 -14.27
CA LEU A 24 2.29 -29.35 -14.86
C LEU A 24 2.57 -30.13 -16.15
N GLU A 25 2.24 -31.43 -16.18
CA GLU A 25 2.46 -32.32 -17.31
C GLU A 25 1.50 -32.01 -18.47
N GLU A 26 0.23 -31.68 -18.16
CA GLU A 26 -0.81 -31.39 -19.15
C GLU A 26 -0.44 -30.19 -20.03
N TYR A 27 0.25 -29.20 -19.48
CA TYR A 27 0.58 -27.94 -20.15
C TYR A 27 2.05 -27.79 -20.53
N GLU A 28 2.88 -28.82 -20.33
CA GLU A 28 4.32 -28.77 -20.60
C GLU A 28 4.65 -28.37 -22.04
N SER A 29 3.89 -28.89 -23.01
CA SER A 29 4.06 -28.56 -24.43
C SER A 29 3.82 -27.06 -24.73
N ILE A 30 2.83 -26.45 -24.08
CA ILE A 30 2.54 -25.02 -24.22
C ILE A 30 3.66 -24.23 -23.55
N VAL A 31 3.96 -24.56 -22.29
CA VAL A 31 4.93 -23.85 -21.44
C VAL A 31 6.34 -23.83 -22.05
N SER A 32 6.78 -24.96 -22.61
CA SER A 32 8.11 -25.10 -23.23
C SER A 32 8.28 -24.27 -24.50
N SER A 33 7.19 -23.89 -25.17
CA SER A 33 7.22 -23.08 -26.39
C SER A 33 7.23 -21.55 -26.15
N LEU A 34 6.98 -21.11 -24.91
CA LEU A 34 6.83 -19.69 -24.60
C LEU A 34 8.17 -18.94 -24.58
N PRO A 35 8.21 -17.66 -25.02
CA PRO A 35 9.38 -16.82 -24.84
C PRO A 35 9.76 -16.74 -23.36
N SER A 36 11.04 -16.97 -23.04
CA SER A 36 11.53 -17.03 -21.67
C SER A 36 12.51 -15.90 -21.34
N ASN A 37 12.50 -15.48 -20.08
CA ASN A 37 13.52 -14.66 -19.47
C ASN A 37 14.18 -15.52 -18.37
N PRO A 38 15.24 -16.28 -18.71
CA PRO A 38 15.84 -17.24 -17.79
C PRO A 38 16.45 -16.57 -16.57
N ARG A 39 16.91 -15.31 -16.69
CA ARG A 39 17.50 -14.54 -15.61
C ARG A 39 16.51 -14.31 -14.45
N MET A 40 15.24 -14.17 -14.77
CA MET A 40 14.17 -13.93 -13.79
C MET A 40 13.20 -15.11 -13.64
N GLN A 41 13.49 -16.24 -14.30
CA GLN A 41 12.61 -17.42 -14.36
C GLN A 41 11.18 -17.07 -14.80
N LEU A 42 11.06 -16.21 -15.82
CA LEU A 42 9.79 -15.74 -16.35
C LEU A 42 9.49 -16.35 -17.71
N LEU A 43 8.19 -16.52 -18.01
CA LEU A 43 7.67 -16.84 -19.33
C LEU A 43 6.70 -15.74 -19.77
N CYS A 44 6.73 -15.41 -21.06
CA CYS A 44 5.75 -14.53 -21.67
C CYS A 44 4.55 -15.35 -22.15
N TYR A 45 3.43 -15.29 -21.43
CA TYR A 45 2.18 -15.94 -21.77
C TYR A 45 1.11 -14.90 -22.08
N GLN A 46 0.56 -14.94 -23.29
CA GLN A 46 -0.49 -14.01 -23.76
C GLN A 46 -0.14 -12.52 -23.51
N GLY A 47 1.12 -12.16 -23.71
CA GLY A 47 1.62 -10.78 -23.57
C GLY A 47 2.08 -10.39 -22.16
N ALA A 48 1.93 -11.26 -21.15
CA ALA A 48 2.36 -10.99 -19.79
C ALA A 48 3.57 -11.86 -19.38
N TRP A 49 4.55 -11.24 -18.73
CA TRP A 49 5.71 -11.91 -18.13
C TRP A 49 5.38 -12.42 -16.74
N LEU A 50 5.29 -13.74 -16.59
CA LEU A 50 4.83 -14.41 -15.37
C LEU A 50 5.91 -15.36 -14.85
N LEU A 51 5.93 -15.68 -13.55
CA LEU A 51 6.80 -16.76 -13.06
C LEU A 51 6.50 -18.03 -13.84
N GLN A 52 7.55 -18.71 -14.30
CA GLN A 52 7.42 -19.97 -15.04
C GLN A 52 6.53 -20.97 -14.31
N SER A 53 6.65 -21.03 -12.98
CA SER A 53 5.82 -21.90 -12.14
C SER A 53 4.34 -21.50 -12.12
N TRP A 54 3.95 -20.27 -12.44
CA TRP A 54 2.54 -19.85 -12.37
C TRP A 54 1.76 -20.15 -13.65
N VAL A 55 2.44 -20.27 -14.80
CA VAL A 55 1.78 -20.40 -16.11
C VAL A 55 0.84 -21.60 -16.17
N PRO A 56 1.21 -22.81 -15.72
CA PRO A 56 0.30 -23.96 -15.74
C PRO A 56 -0.97 -23.73 -14.92
N GLY A 57 -0.84 -23.15 -13.72
CA GLY A 57 -1.99 -22.80 -12.89
C GLY A 57 -2.89 -21.74 -13.52
N ILE A 58 -2.32 -20.75 -14.21
CA ILE A 58 -3.08 -19.74 -14.95
C ILE A 58 -3.87 -20.39 -16.10
N ILE A 59 -3.25 -21.29 -16.86
CA ILE A 59 -3.94 -22.04 -17.93
C ILE A 59 -5.10 -22.88 -17.34
N ALA A 60 -4.87 -23.56 -16.22
CA ALA A 60 -5.90 -24.34 -15.54
C ALA A 60 -7.09 -23.47 -15.09
N ILE A 61 -6.81 -22.29 -14.52
CA ILE A 61 -7.84 -21.32 -14.12
C ILE A 61 -8.65 -20.86 -15.33
N GLN A 62 -7.98 -20.46 -16.42
CA GLN A 62 -8.64 -20.02 -17.65
C GLN A 62 -9.58 -21.08 -18.23
N ARG A 63 -9.25 -22.36 -18.08
CA ARG A 63 -10.02 -23.48 -18.65
C ARG A 63 -11.12 -24.01 -17.75
N GLY A 64 -10.96 -23.95 -16.43
CA GLY A 64 -11.78 -24.72 -15.50
C GLY A 64 -12.33 -23.98 -14.30
N PHE A 65 -11.91 -22.74 -14.02
CA PHE A 65 -12.39 -22.05 -12.83
C PHE A 65 -13.82 -21.51 -13.01
N VAL A 66 -14.70 -21.92 -12.09
CA VAL A 66 -16.09 -21.47 -12.03
C VAL A 66 -16.29 -20.62 -10.75
N PRO A 67 -16.43 -19.29 -10.89
CA PRO A 67 -16.78 -18.45 -9.76
C PRO A 67 -18.20 -18.73 -9.28
N ARG A 68 -18.42 -18.47 -8.00
CA ARG A 68 -19.72 -18.53 -7.34
C ARG A 68 -20.21 -17.12 -7.10
N ARG A 69 -21.51 -17.00 -6.89
CA ARG A 69 -22.09 -15.73 -6.46
C ARG A 69 -21.33 -15.21 -5.24
N GLY A 70 -21.15 -13.91 -5.09
CA GLY A 70 -20.48 -13.32 -3.92
C GLY A 70 -18.98 -13.62 -3.79
N ASP A 71 -18.36 -14.34 -4.73
CA ASP A 71 -16.90 -14.49 -4.75
C ASP A 71 -16.23 -13.13 -4.95
N VAL A 72 -15.10 -12.93 -4.27
CA VAL A 72 -14.29 -11.73 -4.37
C VAL A 72 -12.86 -12.11 -4.73
N VAL A 73 -12.35 -11.53 -5.82
CA VAL A 73 -10.98 -11.69 -6.31
C VAL A 73 -10.18 -10.42 -6.01
N LEU A 74 -9.19 -10.54 -5.13
CA LEU A 74 -8.24 -9.48 -4.83
C LEU A 74 -7.09 -9.51 -5.85
N ALA A 75 -7.02 -8.52 -6.72
CA ALA A 75 -6.02 -8.44 -7.77
C ALA A 75 -4.96 -7.38 -7.46
N SER A 76 -3.71 -7.65 -7.78
CA SER A 76 -2.67 -6.62 -7.76
C SER A 76 -1.46 -7.05 -8.57
N LEU A 77 -0.69 -6.09 -9.10
CA LEU A 77 0.72 -6.37 -9.35
C LEU A 77 1.41 -6.84 -8.05
N PRO A 78 2.40 -7.75 -8.11
CA PRO A 78 3.18 -8.10 -6.95
C PRO A 78 3.76 -6.84 -6.30
N LYS A 79 3.69 -6.79 -4.96
CA LYS A 79 4.27 -5.72 -4.11
C LYS A 79 3.53 -4.37 -4.13
N CYS A 80 2.31 -4.34 -4.66
CA CYS A 80 1.39 -3.19 -4.58
C CYS A 80 0.49 -3.17 -3.33
N GLY A 81 0.82 -3.93 -2.28
CA GLY A 81 0.03 -3.96 -1.03
C GLY A 81 -0.89 -5.16 -0.87
N THR A 82 -0.73 -6.22 -1.67
CA THR A 82 -1.56 -7.45 -1.63
C THR A 82 -1.74 -8.03 -0.23
N THR A 83 -0.66 -8.12 0.57
CA THR A 83 -0.74 -8.66 1.94
C THR A 83 -1.69 -7.83 2.81
N TRP A 84 -1.64 -6.50 2.67
CA TRP A 84 -2.49 -5.61 3.45
C TRP A 84 -3.93 -5.65 2.96
N LEU A 85 -4.14 -5.66 1.64
CA LEU A 85 -5.47 -5.83 1.05
C LEU A 85 -6.11 -7.17 1.46
N LYS A 86 -5.36 -8.28 1.47
CA LYS A 86 -5.83 -9.58 1.96
C LYS A 86 -6.31 -9.50 3.40
N ALA A 87 -5.51 -8.88 4.28
CA ALA A 87 -5.86 -8.73 5.70
C ALA A 87 -7.12 -7.88 5.88
N LEU A 88 -7.18 -6.70 5.24
CA LEU A 88 -8.32 -5.79 5.33
C LEU A 88 -9.59 -6.44 4.78
N ALA A 89 -9.56 -6.98 3.57
CA ALA A 89 -10.72 -7.62 2.95
C ALA A 89 -11.21 -8.82 3.77
N PHE A 90 -10.30 -9.67 4.26
CA PHE A 90 -10.65 -10.81 5.10
C PHE A 90 -11.31 -10.35 6.40
N ALA A 91 -10.67 -9.45 7.17
CA ALA A 91 -11.23 -8.93 8.41
C ALA A 91 -12.58 -8.24 8.20
N THR A 92 -12.74 -7.45 7.13
CA THR A 92 -14.00 -6.81 6.79
C THR A 92 -15.10 -7.83 6.49
N MET A 93 -14.85 -8.79 5.60
CA MET A 93 -15.89 -9.75 5.19
C MET A 93 -16.19 -10.80 6.26
N ALA A 94 -15.22 -11.11 7.12
CA ALA A 94 -15.33 -12.14 8.16
C ALA A 94 -15.75 -11.58 9.54
N ARG A 95 -15.88 -10.26 9.71
CA ARG A 95 -16.11 -9.59 11.01
C ARG A 95 -17.27 -10.12 11.85
N HIS A 96 -18.30 -10.70 11.24
CA HIS A 96 -19.42 -11.30 11.98
C HIS A 96 -19.08 -12.70 12.52
N ALA A 97 -18.26 -13.46 11.80
CA ALA A 97 -17.79 -14.78 12.22
C ALA A 97 -16.55 -14.70 13.13
N HIS A 98 -15.73 -13.67 12.92
CA HIS A 98 -14.52 -13.36 13.67
C HIS A 98 -14.52 -11.88 14.07
N PRO A 99 -15.20 -11.52 15.17
CA PRO A 99 -15.23 -10.14 15.67
C PRO A 99 -13.83 -9.60 15.93
N THR A 100 -13.54 -8.35 15.56
CA THR A 100 -12.19 -7.79 15.75
C THR A 100 -11.89 -7.34 17.18
N ALA A 101 -12.92 -6.98 17.93
CA ALA A 101 -12.81 -6.57 19.32
C ALA A 101 -12.87 -7.80 20.25
N GLY A 102 -11.81 -8.01 21.03
CA GLY A 102 -11.78 -9.04 22.08
C GLY A 102 -11.58 -10.49 21.62
N ASP A 103 -11.51 -10.75 20.31
CA ASP A 103 -11.22 -12.10 19.80
C ASP A 103 -9.69 -12.34 19.73
N GLU A 104 -9.15 -12.95 20.77
CA GLU A 104 -7.76 -13.40 20.82
C GLU A 104 -7.45 -14.53 19.82
N HIS A 105 -8.48 -15.15 19.25
CA HIS A 105 -8.39 -16.26 18.29
C HIS A 105 -8.65 -15.84 16.86
N HIS A 106 -8.79 -14.53 16.58
CA HIS A 106 -9.02 -14.02 15.25
C HIS A 106 -7.96 -14.59 14.28
N PRO A 107 -8.34 -15.16 13.12
CA PRO A 107 -7.41 -15.89 12.25
C PRO A 107 -6.13 -15.11 11.89
N LEU A 108 -6.25 -13.81 11.59
CA LEU A 108 -5.11 -12.93 11.29
C LEU A 108 -4.11 -12.73 12.44
N LEU A 109 -4.41 -13.16 13.67
CA LEU A 109 -3.46 -13.14 14.79
C LEU A 109 -2.52 -14.36 14.79
N ARG A 110 -2.98 -15.48 14.20
CA ARG A 110 -2.25 -16.77 14.20
C ARG A 110 -1.89 -17.29 12.81
N LEU A 111 -2.45 -16.72 11.75
CA LEU A 111 -2.18 -17.04 10.35
C LEU A 111 -1.63 -15.83 9.61
N ASN A 112 -0.78 -16.06 8.61
CA ASN A 112 -0.40 -14.99 7.69
C ASN A 112 -1.60 -14.63 6.79
N PRO A 113 -1.78 -13.36 6.36
CA PRO A 113 -2.89 -13.03 5.45
C PRO A 113 -2.93 -13.86 4.16
N HIS A 114 -1.78 -14.37 3.69
CA HIS A 114 -1.72 -15.29 2.55
C HIS A 114 -2.25 -16.70 2.83
N ASP A 115 -2.33 -17.10 4.11
CA ASP A 115 -2.95 -18.35 4.58
C ASP A 115 -4.46 -18.20 4.80
N CYS A 116 -4.95 -16.97 4.99
CA CYS A 116 -6.40 -16.69 5.02
C CYS A 116 -6.97 -16.60 3.60
N VAL A 117 -6.26 -15.90 2.69
CA VAL A 117 -6.71 -15.63 1.32
C VAL A 117 -5.73 -16.25 0.32
N PRO A 118 -6.09 -17.35 -0.36
CA PRO A 118 -5.17 -18.10 -1.22
C PRO A 118 -4.89 -17.34 -2.53
N SER A 119 -3.67 -17.50 -3.05
CA SER A 119 -3.33 -17.04 -4.41
C SER A 119 -3.71 -18.10 -5.44
N MET A 120 -4.60 -17.77 -6.38
CA MET A 120 -5.19 -18.73 -7.32
C MET A 120 -4.11 -19.42 -8.17
N GLU A 121 -3.25 -18.66 -8.84
CA GLU A 121 -2.22 -19.22 -9.74
C GLU A 121 -1.27 -20.19 -9.03
N LYS A 122 -0.93 -19.90 -7.77
CA LYS A 122 -0.07 -20.78 -6.95
C LYS A 122 -0.82 -22.06 -6.55
N LEU A 123 -2.08 -21.92 -6.16
CA LEU A 123 -2.87 -23.05 -5.69
C LEU A 123 -3.18 -24.03 -6.84
N PHE A 124 -3.58 -23.51 -7.99
CA PHE A 124 -3.87 -24.32 -9.18
C PHE A 124 -2.62 -25.00 -9.72
N THR A 125 -1.47 -24.31 -9.73
CA THR A 125 -0.18 -24.92 -10.09
C THR A 125 0.16 -26.10 -9.17
N ALA A 126 -0.08 -25.94 -7.86
CA ALA A 126 0.19 -26.98 -6.89
C ALA A 126 -0.84 -28.13 -6.90
N GLY A 127 -1.74 -28.17 -7.89
CA GLY A 127 -2.75 -29.23 -8.02
C GLY A 127 -3.88 -29.14 -7.00
N TRP A 128 -4.02 -28.01 -6.28
CA TRP A 128 -4.99 -27.83 -5.20
C TRP A 128 -6.22 -27.02 -5.61
N GLY A 129 -6.50 -26.85 -6.92
CA GLY A 129 -7.66 -26.09 -7.41
C GLY A 129 -8.99 -26.54 -6.79
N ARG A 130 -9.18 -27.86 -6.61
CA ARG A 130 -10.38 -28.44 -5.98
C ARG A 130 -10.58 -28.00 -4.52
N LYS A 131 -9.53 -27.58 -3.81
CA LYS A 131 -9.67 -27.02 -2.45
C LYS A 131 -10.41 -25.69 -2.45
N ILE A 132 -10.24 -24.86 -3.48
CA ILE A 132 -11.05 -23.63 -3.62
C ILE A 132 -12.52 -23.97 -3.85
N ASP A 133 -12.82 -25.10 -4.51
CA ASP A 133 -14.19 -25.55 -4.69
C ASP A 133 -14.79 -26.13 -3.39
N ALA A 134 -13.98 -26.70 -2.50
CA ALA A 134 -14.45 -27.17 -1.21
C ALA A 134 -14.79 -26.03 -0.23
N LEU A 135 -14.24 -24.83 -0.42
CA LEU A 135 -14.47 -23.70 0.49
C LEU A 135 -15.94 -23.29 0.56
N PRO A 136 -16.43 -22.91 1.75
CA PRO A 136 -17.77 -22.35 1.91
C PRO A 136 -17.89 -21.00 1.19
N TRP A 137 -19.15 -20.64 0.96
CA TRP A 137 -19.52 -19.36 0.37
C TRP A 137 -19.63 -18.25 1.43
N PRO A 138 -19.22 -17.00 1.14
CA PRO A 138 -18.51 -16.52 -0.06
C PRO A 138 -17.00 -16.79 -0.01
N ARG A 139 -16.37 -16.96 -1.19
CA ARG A 139 -14.91 -17.19 -1.27
C ARG A 139 -14.16 -15.87 -1.47
N LEU A 140 -13.07 -15.71 -0.73
CA LEU A 140 -12.12 -14.62 -0.91
C LEU A 140 -10.81 -15.19 -1.43
N MET A 141 -10.38 -14.75 -2.61
CA MET A 141 -9.20 -15.25 -3.32
C MET A 141 -8.34 -14.09 -3.78
N ALA A 142 -7.10 -14.36 -4.18
CA ALA A 142 -6.22 -13.33 -4.74
C ALA A 142 -5.48 -13.80 -5.99
N THR A 143 -5.05 -12.83 -6.81
CA THR A 143 -4.25 -13.12 -8.01
C THR A 143 -3.31 -11.97 -8.40
N HIS A 144 -2.22 -12.34 -9.08
CA HIS A 144 -1.32 -11.43 -9.78
C HIS A 144 -1.45 -11.50 -11.31
N MET A 145 -2.53 -12.09 -11.81
CA MET A 145 -2.86 -12.12 -13.24
C MET A 145 -3.24 -10.72 -13.75
N HIS A 146 -2.86 -10.43 -14.99
CA HIS A 146 -3.43 -9.30 -15.74
C HIS A 146 -4.94 -9.50 -15.88
N HIS A 147 -5.71 -8.41 -15.97
CA HIS A 147 -7.15 -8.49 -16.19
C HIS A 147 -7.49 -9.31 -17.45
N SER A 148 -6.70 -9.15 -18.52
CA SER A 148 -6.85 -9.90 -19.79
C SER A 148 -6.61 -11.40 -19.69
N LEU A 149 -5.98 -11.87 -18.61
CA LEU A 149 -5.74 -13.30 -18.37
C LEU A 149 -6.83 -13.94 -17.50
N LEU A 150 -7.67 -13.14 -16.85
CA LEU A 150 -8.80 -13.67 -16.10
C LEU A 150 -9.82 -14.27 -17.08
N PRO A 151 -10.43 -15.44 -16.77
CA PRO A 151 -11.48 -15.98 -17.60
C PRO A 151 -12.70 -15.04 -17.59
N ALA A 152 -13.44 -15.03 -18.71
CA ALA A 152 -14.69 -14.27 -18.84
C ALA A 152 -15.72 -14.63 -17.76
N SER A 153 -15.66 -15.86 -17.24
CA SER A 153 -16.48 -16.29 -16.10
C SER A 153 -16.27 -15.44 -14.85
N ILE A 154 -15.10 -14.79 -14.69
CA ILE A 154 -14.80 -13.82 -13.63
C ILE A 154 -15.09 -12.39 -14.12
N THR A 155 -14.56 -11.98 -15.27
CA THR A 155 -14.58 -10.56 -15.69
C THR A 155 -15.97 -10.06 -16.09
N ASP A 156 -16.80 -10.93 -16.66
CA ASP A 156 -18.11 -10.57 -17.22
C ASP A 156 -19.26 -11.00 -16.30
N ASN A 157 -18.93 -11.42 -15.07
CA ASN A 157 -19.87 -12.00 -14.13
C ASN A 157 -20.32 -10.98 -13.08
N PRO A 158 -21.60 -10.57 -13.08
CA PRO A 158 -22.12 -9.56 -12.16
C PRO A 158 -22.10 -10.00 -10.69
N ASP A 159 -22.03 -11.31 -10.44
CA ASP A 159 -22.02 -11.88 -9.10
C ASP A 159 -20.60 -12.13 -8.55
N CYS A 160 -19.54 -11.90 -9.34
CA CYS A 160 -18.15 -12.01 -8.92
C CYS A 160 -17.52 -10.62 -8.88
N LYS A 161 -16.94 -10.23 -7.74
CA LYS A 161 -16.33 -8.90 -7.58
C LYS A 161 -14.82 -8.97 -7.66
N ILE A 162 -14.22 -7.95 -8.24
CA ILE A 162 -12.78 -7.75 -8.34
C ILE A 162 -12.41 -6.51 -7.54
N ILE A 163 -11.42 -6.63 -6.67
CA ILE A 163 -10.83 -5.49 -5.96
C ILE A 163 -9.36 -5.43 -6.36
N TYR A 164 -9.01 -4.43 -7.16
CA TYR A 164 -7.66 -4.20 -7.63
C TYR A 164 -6.96 -3.14 -6.77
N ILE A 165 -5.69 -3.38 -6.40
CA ILE A 165 -4.84 -2.36 -5.77
C ILE A 165 -3.56 -2.12 -6.59
N CYS A 166 -3.29 -0.86 -6.91
CA CYS A 166 -2.01 -0.43 -7.49
C CYS A 166 -1.20 0.42 -6.50
N ARG A 167 0.03 0.72 -6.88
CA ARG A 167 1.01 1.50 -6.11
C ARG A 167 1.89 2.26 -7.09
N ASP A 168 2.53 3.35 -6.64
CA ASP A 168 3.57 4.02 -7.42
C ASP A 168 4.59 2.97 -7.94
N PRO A 169 4.78 2.86 -9.27
CA PRO A 169 5.70 1.90 -9.87
C PRO A 169 7.13 1.98 -9.32
N LYS A 170 7.61 3.17 -8.93
CA LYS A 170 8.94 3.37 -8.35
C LYS A 170 9.08 2.62 -7.02
N ASP A 171 8.14 2.83 -6.10
CA ASP A 171 8.10 2.14 -4.81
C ASP A 171 7.83 0.64 -4.95
N MET A 172 6.98 0.26 -5.92
CA MET A 172 6.70 -1.14 -6.24
C MET A 172 7.99 -1.85 -6.67
N ILE A 173 8.77 -1.30 -7.61
CA ILE A 173 10.00 -1.92 -8.11
C ILE A 173 11.04 -2.07 -6.99
N VAL A 174 11.22 -1.05 -6.14
CA VAL A 174 12.10 -1.16 -4.96
C VAL A 174 11.62 -2.25 -4.00
N SER A 175 10.31 -2.31 -3.74
CA SER A 175 9.74 -3.36 -2.91
C SER A 175 9.90 -4.76 -3.52
N MET A 176 9.90 -4.86 -4.85
CA MET A 176 10.08 -6.11 -5.60
C MET A 176 11.53 -6.57 -5.56
N TRP A 177 12.46 -5.66 -5.76
CA TRP A 177 13.90 -5.93 -5.64
C TRP A 177 14.27 -6.50 -4.29
N HIS A 178 13.87 -5.85 -3.20
CA HIS A 178 14.12 -6.35 -1.85
C HIS A 178 13.47 -7.71 -1.59
N PHE A 179 12.31 -7.97 -2.20
CA PHE A 179 11.62 -9.24 -2.04
C PHE A 179 12.35 -10.36 -2.77
N ILE A 180 12.67 -10.17 -4.05
CA ILE A 180 13.40 -11.16 -4.88
C ILE A 180 14.79 -11.46 -4.28
N ARG A 181 15.49 -10.44 -3.76
CA ARG A 181 16.81 -10.60 -3.10
C ARG A 181 16.82 -11.53 -1.91
N ARG A 182 15.68 -11.86 -1.30
CA ARG A 182 15.62 -12.87 -0.24
C ARG A 182 15.86 -14.29 -0.76
N LYS A 183 15.69 -14.52 -2.07
CA LYS A 183 15.93 -15.81 -2.74
C LYS A 183 17.07 -15.76 -3.74
N LEU A 184 17.28 -14.61 -4.38
CA LEU A 184 18.36 -14.34 -5.32
C LEU A 184 19.20 -13.15 -4.82
N PRO A 185 20.02 -13.30 -3.76
CA PRO A 185 20.76 -12.20 -3.13
C PRO A 185 21.63 -11.38 -4.08
N GLU A 186 22.07 -11.99 -5.18
CA GLU A 186 22.94 -11.46 -6.22
C GLU A 186 22.24 -10.53 -7.22
N ILE A 187 20.90 -10.49 -7.27
CA ILE A 187 20.18 -9.63 -8.22
C ILE A 187 20.45 -8.14 -7.92
N GLN A 188 21.01 -7.43 -8.89
CA GLN A 188 21.27 -6.00 -8.75
C GLN A 188 19.98 -5.21 -8.98
N PHE A 189 19.87 -4.06 -8.31
CA PHE A 189 18.72 -3.19 -8.47
C PHE A 189 18.56 -2.70 -9.91
N LEU A 190 19.69 -2.33 -10.52
CA LEU A 190 19.72 -1.83 -11.90
C LEU A 190 19.16 -2.85 -12.89
N ASP A 191 19.48 -4.13 -12.74
CA ASP A 191 18.97 -5.18 -13.62
C ASP A 191 17.44 -5.32 -13.55
N LEU A 192 16.89 -5.25 -12.34
CA LEU A 192 15.44 -5.28 -12.14
C LEU A 192 14.78 -4.01 -12.68
N PHE A 193 15.42 -2.86 -12.46
CA PHE A 193 14.94 -1.57 -12.95
C PHE A 193 14.87 -1.54 -14.49
N GLU A 194 15.94 -1.94 -15.17
CA GLU A 194 15.95 -2.03 -16.65
C GLU A 194 14.88 -3.00 -17.15
N SER A 195 14.78 -4.18 -16.53
CA SER A 195 13.73 -5.15 -16.87
C SER A 195 12.32 -4.59 -16.66
N ALA A 196 12.12 -3.74 -15.64
CA ALA A 196 10.84 -3.09 -15.40
C ALA A 196 10.54 -2.01 -16.45
N CYS A 197 11.52 -1.20 -16.85
CA CYS A 197 11.38 -0.22 -17.93
C CYS A 197 11.09 -0.87 -19.28
N GLU A 198 11.65 -2.05 -19.55
CA GLU A 198 11.37 -2.84 -20.75
C GLU A 198 10.02 -3.57 -20.72
N GLY A 199 9.32 -3.56 -19.58
CA GLY A 199 8.08 -4.34 -19.39
C GLY A 199 8.31 -5.85 -19.38
N ARG A 200 9.45 -6.30 -18.84
CA ARG A 200 9.90 -7.71 -18.77
C ARG A 200 10.17 -8.20 -17.35
N CYS A 201 9.59 -7.53 -16.36
CA CYS A 201 9.60 -7.88 -14.94
C CYS A 201 8.40 -8.81 -14.57
N LEU A 202 8.34 -9.28 -13.33
CA LEU A 202 7.26 -10.16 -12.88
C LEU A 202 5.87 -9.48 -12.95
N SER A 203 4.90 -10.16 -13.54
CA SER A 203 3.55 -9.71 -13.86
C SER A 203 3.52 -8.44 -14.71
N SER A 204 4.53 -8.19 -15.52
CA SER A 204 4.61 -7.00 -16.39
C SER A 204 4.21 -7.34 -17.85
N PRO A 205 3.99 -6.34 -18.73
CA PRO A 205 4.25 -4.92 -18.55
C PRO A 205 3.42 -4.24 -17.45
N ILE A 206 4.04 -3.33 -16.70
CA ILE A 206 3.41 -2.68 -15.52
C ILE A 206 2.18 -1.87 -15.95
N TRP A 207 2.31 -1.13 -17.05
CA TRP A 207 1.25 -0.28 -17.56
C TRP A 207 0.05 -1.09 -18.06
N ASP A 208 0.26 -2.17 -18.82
CA ASP A 208 -0.84 -3.01 -19.32
C ASP A 208 -1.60 -3.66 -18.17
N HIS A 209 -0.89 -4.11 -17.13
CA HIS A 209 -1.50 -4.67 -15.93
C HIS A 209 -2.38 -3.64 -15.21
N ILE A 210 -1.90 -2.41 -15.01
CA ILE A 210 -2.68 -1.35 -14.34
C ILE A 210 -3.85 -0.91 -15.22
N LEU A 211 -3.61 -0.70 -16.52
CA LEU A 211 -4.59 -0.19 -17.47
C LEU A 211 -5.77 -1.14 -17.64
N GLY A 212 -5.53 -2.46 -17.67
CA GLY A 212 -6.59 -3.46 -17.77
C GLY A 212 -7.62 -3.33 -16.65
N TYR A 213 -7.16 -3.30 -15.39
CA TYR A 213 -8.06 -3.14 -14.23
C TYR A 213 -8.64 -1.73 -14.11
N TRP A 214 -7.91 -0.69 -14.54
CA TRP A 214 -8.43 0.67 -14.59
C TRP A 214 -9.60 0.79 -15.57
N ASN A 215 -9.45 0.29 -16.78
CA ASN A 215 -10.52 0.32 -17.78
C ASN A 215 -11.72 -0.51 -17.34
N ALA A 216 -11.48 -1.66 -16.71
CA ALA A 216 -12.53 -2.49 -16.13
C ALA A 216 -13.30 -1.75 -15.02
N SER A 217 -12.62 -1.02 -14.13
CA SER A 217 -13.29 -0.24 -13.07
C SER A 217 -14.09 0.95 -13.59
N LYS A 218 -13.73 1.50 -14.76
CA LYS A 218 -14.54 2.52 -15.44
C LYS A 218 -15.75 1.95 -16.17
N THR A 219 -15.61 0.74 -16.72
CA THR A 219 -16.67 0.09 -17.50
C THR A 219 -17.71 -0.57 -16.60
N SER A 220 -17.27 -1.19 -15.50
CA SER A 220 -18.10 -1.98 -14.58
C SER A 220 -17.78 -1.63 -13.11
N PRO A 221 -18.03 -0.39 -12.66
CA PRO A 221 -17.70 0.06 -11.31
C PRO A 221 -18.44 -0.71 -10.20
N GLU A 222 -19.52 -1.42 -10.52
CA GLU A 222 -20.28 -2.27 -9.62
C GLU A 222 -19.62 -3.64 -9.34
N THR A 223 -18.78 -4.11 -10.26
CA THR A 223 -18.04 -5.39 -10.12
C THR A 223 -16.54 -5.21 -10.00
N VAL A 224 -15.97 -4.05 -10.35
CA VAL A 224 -14.52 -3.80 -10.26
C VAL A 224 -14.22 -2.52 -9.47
N LEU A 225 -13.61 -2.69 -8.29
CA LEU A 225 -13.09 -1.59 -7.47
C LEU A 225 -11.60 -1.41 -7.71
N PHE A 226 -11.19 -0.17 -8.00
CA PHE A 226 -9.79 0.21 -8.18
C PHE A 226 -9.30 1.05 -6.99
N LEU A 227 -8.28 0.57 -6.30
CA LEU A 227 -7.67 1.20 -5.13
C LEU A 227 -6.21 1.57 -5.39
N ARG A 228 -5.73 2.56 -4.64
CA ARG A 228 -4.32 2.97 -4.64
C ARG A 228 -3.74 2.79 -3.25
N TYR A 229 -2.56 2.19 -3.16
CA TYR A 229 -1.86 1.93 -1.91
C TYR A 229 -1.58 3.22 -1.12
N GLU A 230 -1.27 4.31 -1.81
CA GLU A 230 -1.00 5.62 -1.21
C GLU A 230 -2.26 6.20 -0.55
N GLU A 231 -3.42 6.04 -1.19
CA GLU A 231 -4.72 6.50 -0.66
C GLU A 231 -5.16 5.61 0.51
N LEU A 232 -4.95 4.30 0.39
CA LEU A 232 -5.17 3.32 1.46
C LEU A 232 -4.35 3.65 2.71
N LEU A 233 -3.10 4.10 2.55
CA LEU A 233 -2.24 4.57 3.65
C LEU A 233 -2.72 5.90 4.25
N HIS A 234 -3.26 6.79 3.42
CA HIS A 234 -3.70 8.11 3.86
C HIS A 234 -4.96 8.03 4.74
N ASP A 235 -5.98 7.30 4.29
CA ASP A 235 -7.19 7.05 5.06
C ASP A 235 -7.61 5.56 4.99
N PRO A 236 -7.00 4.71 5.85
CA PRO A 236 -7.36 3.30 5.89
C PRO A 236 -8.80 3.07 6.38
N THR A 237 -9.38 4.02 7.13
CA THR A 237 -10.73 3.88 7.68
C THR A 237 -11.76 4.04 6.58
N ASP A 238 -11.64 5.09 5.76
CA ASP A 238 -12.51 5.27 4.59
C ASP A 238 -12.35 4.12 3.59
N SER A 239 -11.12 3.65 3.39
CA SER A 239 -10.86 2.50 2.52
C SER A 239 -11.58 1.24 2.99
N VAL A 240 -11.58 0.95 4.29
CA VAL A 240 -12.33 -0.19 4.86
C VAL A 240 -13.83 -0.03 4.66
N ARG A 241 -14.39 1.17 4.84
CA ARG A 241 -15.81 1.45 4.53
C ARG A 241 -16.12 1.26 3.05
N THR A 242 -15.21 1.69 2.18
CA THR A 242 -15.34 1.53 0.72
C THR A 242 -15.31 0.05 0.33
N LEU A 243 -14.38 -0.75 0.90
CA LEU A 243 -14.36 -2.20 0.72
C LEU A 243 -15.69 -2.84 1.15
N ALA A 244 -16.17 -2.51 2.36
CA ALA A 244 -17.40 -3.04 2.94
C ALA A 244 -18.64 -2.72 2.08
N ARG A 245 -18.80 -1.47 1.66
CA ARG A 245 -19.85 -1.05 0.73
C ARG A 245 -19.76 -1.79 -0.60
N PHE A 246 -18.55 -1.85 -1.17
CA PHE A 246 -18.34 -2.48 -2.47
C PHE A 246 -18.67 -3.96 -2.45
N VAL A 247 -18.31 -4.72 -1.41
CA VAL A 247 -18.68 -6.14 -1.32
C VAL A 247 -20.15 -6.37 -0.93
N GLY A 248 -20.93 -5.30 -0.68
CA GLY A 248 -22.35 -5.39 -0.33
C GLY A 248 -22.61 -5.69 1.14
N GLN A 249 -21.65 -5.36 2.01
CA GLN A 249 -21.74 -5.53 3.46
C GLN A 249 -21.35 -4.21 4.17
N PRO A 250 -22.06 -3.09 3.93
CA PRO A 250 -21.75 -1.82 4.59
C PRO A 250 -21.81 -1.97 6.11
N PHE A 251 -21.03 -1.16 6.82
CA PHE A 251 -21.11 -1.11 8.28
C PHE A 251 -22.43 -0.49 8.72
N SER A 252 -23.06 -1.07 9.74
CA SER A 252 -24.23 -0.46 10.38
C SER A 252 -23.82 0.72 11.27
N LEU A 253 -24.80 1.53 11.70
CA LEU A 253 -24.54 2.63 12.62
C LEU A 253 -23.97 2.10 13.95
N GLU A 254 -24.47 0.97 14.42
CA GLU A 254 -24.01 0.30 15.63
C GLU A 254 -22.57 -0.21 15.49
N GLU A 255 -22.20 -0.75 14.32
CA GLU A 255 -20.80 -1.16 14.06
C GLU A 255 -19.84 0.04 14.02
N GLU A 256 -20.28 1.17 13.47
CA GLU A 256 -19.51 2.42 13.44
C GLU A 256 -19.34 2.99 14.86
N GLU A 257 -20.43 3.07 15.64
CA GLU A 257 -20.41 3.55 17.03
C GLU A 257 -19.60 2.64 17.95
N ALA A 258 -19.64 1.33 17.72
CA ALA A 258 -18.81 0.34 18.44
C ALA A 258 -17.32 0.37 18.00
N GLY A 259 -16.96 1.15 16.98
CA GLY A 259 -15.59 1.31 16.53
C GLY A 259 -15.04 0.12 15.72
N VAL A 260 -15.90 -0.73 15.16
CA VAL A 260 -15.50 -1.94 14.41
C VAL A 260 -14.55 -1.62 13.27
N VAL A 261 -14.80 -0.54 12.53
CA VAL A 261 -13.94 -0.08 11.43
C VAL A 261 -12.53 0.24 11.92
N ILE A 262 -12.43 0.96 13.04
CA ILE A 262 -11.17 1.34 13.65
C ILE A 262 -10.41 0.09 14.14
N ASP A 263 -11.12 -0.89 14.68
CA ASP A 263 -10.52 -2.12 15.17
C ASP A 263 -10.03 -3.04 14.05
N ILE A 264 -10.73 -3.10 12.91
CA ILE A 264 -10.23 -3.73 11.68
C ILE A 264 -8.93 -3.07 11.22
N VAL A 265 -8.88 -1.74 11.16
CA VAL A 265 -7.67 -0.98 10.76
C VAL A 265 -6.52 -1.25 11.73
N LYS A 266 -6.77 -1.24 13.05
CA LYS A 266 -5.75 -1.57 14.06
C LYS A 266 -5.25 -3.00 13.92
N LEU A 267 -6.15 -3.97 13.77
CA LEU A 267 -5.85 -5.39 13.58
C LEU A 267 -4.95 -5.60 12.36
N CYS A 268 -5.30 -4.95 11.26
CA CYS A 268 -4.58 -5.06 9.99
C CYS A 268 -3.48 -4.01 9.83
N SER A 269 -3.08 -3.31 10.90
CA SER A 269 -2.02 -2.30 10.80
C SER A 269 -0.66 -2.96 10.50
N PHE A 270 0.18 -2.27 9.72
CA PHE A 270 1.49 -2.79 9.33
C PHE A 270 2.33 -3.21 10.54
N GLU A 271 2.42 -2.34 11.55
CA GLU A 271 3.19 -2.61 12.76
C GLU A 271 2.64 -3.81 13.55
N LYS A 272 1.31 -3.93 13.68
CA LYS A 272 0.73 -5.09 14.36
C LYS A 272 1.03 -6.38 13.60
N MET A 273 0.70 -6.45 12.31
CA MET A 273 0.92 -7.65 11.51
C MET A 273 2.39 -8.06 11.47
N LYS A 274 3.30 -7.11 11.24
CA LYS A 274 4.76 -7.37 11.21
C LYS A 274 5.27 -7.96 12.53
N ASN A 275 4.65 -7.59 13.65
CA ASN A 275 5.11 -7.98 14.97
C ASN A 275 4.50 -9.28 15.53
N LEU A 276 3.53 -9.90 14.83
CA LEU A 276 2.96 -11.19 15.21
C LEU A 276 3.98 -12.34 15.02
N ASP A 277 3.96 -13.32 15.92
CA ASP A 277 4.90 -14.44 15.92
C ASP A 277 4.84 -15.25 14.62
N VAL A 278 3.64 -15.49 14.07
CA VAL A 278 3.44 -16.16 12.77
C VAL A 278 4.14 -15.44 11.61
N ASN A 279 4.32 -14.11 11.72
CA ASN A 279 4.93 -13.28 10.69
C ASN A 279 6.42 -13.00 10.93
N LYS A 280 6.91 -13.21 12.16
CA LYS A 280 8.34 -13.14 12.50
C LYS A 280 9.06 -14.47 12.33
N ALA A 281 8.35 -15.58 12.54
CA ALA A 281 8.93 -16.90 12.41
C ALA A 281 9.42 -17.14 10.98
N ALA A 282 10.45 -17.98 10.83
CA ALA A 282 10.81 -18.60 9.56
C ALA A 282 9.75 -19.62 9.06
N GLY A 283 8.52 -19.51 9.57
CA GLY A 283 7.39 -20.32 9.18
C GLY A 283 7.13 -20.17 7.68
N LEU A 284 7.03 -21.31 7.02
CA LEU A 284 6.54 -21.43 5.65
C LEU A 284 5.03 -21.59 5.72
N SER A 285 4.29 -20.93 4.83
CA SER A 285 2.88 -21.22 4.61
C SER A 285 2.72 -22.74 4.35
N PRO A 286 1.88 -23.47 5.12
CA PRO A 286 1.72 -24.92 4.96
C PRO A 286 1.29 -25.36 3.56
N VAL A 287 0.66 -24.45 2.81
CA VAL A 287 0.13 -24.66 1.45
C VAL A 287 1.21 -24.50 0.37
N LEU A 288 2.29 -23.79 0.67
CA LEU A 288 3.32 -23.41 -0.30
C LEU A 288 4.67 -24.02 0.10
N GLN A 289 4.76 -25.35 0.11
CA GLN A 289 5.95 -26.06 0.59
C GLN A 289 7.12 -26.06 -0.42
N GLN A 290 6.93 -25.57 -1.65
CA GLN A 290 7.99 -25.46 -2.65
C GLN A 290 8.29 -23.99 -2.98
N ASN A 291 9.56 -23.59 -2.83
CA ASN A 291 10.09 -22.26 -3.19
C ASN A 291 9.44 -21.04 -2.51
N ALA A 292 8.69 -21.22 -1.42
CA ALA A 292 8.02 -20.12 -0.75
C ALA A 292 8.98 -19.16 -0.03
N PHE A 293 8.60 -17.89 -0.04
CA PHE A 293 9.16 -16.87 0.83
C PHE A 293 8.68 -17.10 2.27
N THR A 294 9.56 -16.86 3.26
CA THR A 294 9.15 -16.87 4.67
C THR A 294 8.14 -15.77 4.95
N ASN A 295 7.28 -15.93 5.96
CA ASN A 295 6.25 -14.92 6.26
C ASN A 295 6.82 -13.52 6.53
N GLU A 296 8.00 -13.44 7.14
CA GLU A 296 8.74 -12.18 7.37
C GLU A 296 9.05 -11.42 6.06
N SER A 297 9.14 -12.15 4.93
CA SER A 297 9.41 -11.57 3.61
C SER A 297 8.34 -10.63 3.09
N PHE A 298 7.13 -10.72 3.64
CA PHE A 298 6.04 -9.83 3.25
C PHE A 298 6.08 -8.48 3.96
N PHE A 299 6.89 -8.31 5.00
CA PHE A 299 6.93 -7.10 5.83
C PHE A 299 8.31 -6.44 5.76
N ARG A 300 8.38 -5.20 5.25
CA ARG A 300 9.64 -4.43 5.12
C ARG A 300 9.54 -3.06 5.79
N ARG A 301 9.06 -2.05 5.07
CA ARG A 301 8.90 -0.66 5.55
C ARG A 301 7.44 -0.20 5.68
N GLY A 302 6.53 -0.67 4.84
CA GLY A 302 5.10 -0.37 4.97
C GLY A 302 4.69 1.08 4.72
N GLY A 303 5.49 1.85 3.96
CA GLY A 303 5.22 3.25 3.63
C GLY A 303 5.50 3.59 2.16
N THR A 304 5.49 4.88 1.82
CA THR A 304 5.69 5.44 0.47
C THR A 304 6.98 6.27 0.39
N GLY A 305 7.45 6.55 -0.83
CA GLY A 305 8.61 7.41 -1.10
C GLY A 305 9.96 6.76 -0.83
N ASP A 306 10.01 5.45 -0.59
CA ASP A 306 11.26 4.76 -0.30
C ASP A 306 12.13 4.63 -1.55
N TRP A 307 11.53 4.74 -2.74
CA TRP A 307 12.25 4.78 -4.00
C TRP A 307 13.35 5.83 -4.07
N ALA A 308 13.19 6.97 -3.39
CA ALA A 308 14.18 8.04 -3.36
C ALA A 308 15.51 7.61 -2.70
N ASN A 309 15.51 6.54 -1.90
CA ASN A 309 16.71 5.97 -1.29
C ASN A 309 17.46 4.99 -2.21
N HIS A 310 16.89 4.65 -3.36
CA HIS A 310 17.38 3.56 -4.23
C HIS A 310 17.53 3.97 -5.69
N MET A 311 16.72 4.91 -6.17
CA MET A 311 16.76 5.41 -7.54
C MET A 311 17.48 6.75 -7.60
N THR A 312 18.29 6.96 -8.65
CA THR A 312 18.75 8.30 -8.99
C THR A 312 17.60 9.14 -9.57
N PRO A 313 17.69 10.47 -9.59
CA PRO A 313 16.69 11.31 -10.25
C PRO A 313 16.46 10.95 -11.72
N GLU A 314 17.50 10.52 -12.43
CA GLU A 314 17.41 10.10 -13.83
C GLU A 314 16.63 8.79 -13.97
N MET A 315 16.85 7.82 -13.08
CA MET A 315 16.08 6.57 -13.05
C MET A 315 14.60 6.83 -12.76
N ALA A 316 14.32 7.68 -11.76
CA ALA A 316 12.96 8.05 -11.40
C ALA A 316 12.25 8.75 -12.57
N GLY A 317 12.89 9.77 -13.16
CA GLY A 317 12.35 10.52 -14.28
C GLY A 317 12.09 9.66 -15.52
N ARG A 318 13.00 8.72 -15.84
CA ARG A 318 12.79 7.77 -16.96
C ARG A 318 11.54 6.92 -16.74
N LEU A 319 11.33 6.41 -15.53
CA LEU A 319 10.15 5.60 -15.24
C LEU A 319 8.88 6.45 -15.27
N ASP A 320 8.93 7.66 -14.74
CA ASP A 320 7.80 8.60 -14.78
C ASP A 320 7.40 8.90 -16.24
N THR A 321 8.36 9.19 -17.13
CA THR A 321 8.09 9.38 -18.57
C THR A 321 7.44 8.14 -19.21
N ILE A 322 7.96 6.94 -18.95
CA ILE A 322 7.36 5.70 -19.49
C ILE A 322 5.91 5.55 -19.02
N ILE A 323 5.65 5.82 -17.73
CA ILE A 323 4.32 5.68 -17.15
C ILE A 323 3.36 6.74 -17.70
N GLU A 324 3.80 7.98 -17.85
CA GLU A 324 3.01 9.07 -18.44
C GLU A 324 2.64 8.78 -19.91
N GLU A 325 3.59 8.27 -20.69
CA GLU A 325 3.36 7.89 -22.09
C GLU A 325 2.40 6.71 -22.24
N LYS A 326 2.48 5.72 -21.33
CA LYS A 326 1.70 4.47 -21.41
C LYS A 326 0.35 4.53 -20.69
N LEU A 327 0.20 5.40 -19.69
CA LEU A 327 -1.01 5.56 -18.87
C LEU A 327 -1.59 6.99 -18.90
N PRO A 328 -1.74 7.63 -20.07
CA PRO A 328 -2.15 9.04 -20.15
C PRO A 328 -3.53 9.28 -19.51
N SER A 329 -4.45 8.33 -19.67
CA SER A 329 -5.82 8.40 -19.13
C SER A 329 -5.86 8.36 -17.60
N ILE A 330 -4.98 7.58 -16.97
CA ILE A 330 -4.87 7.51 -15.52
C ILE A 330 -4.26 8.81 -15.01
N VAL A 331 -3.14 9.24 -15.58
CA VAL A 331 -2.46 10.49 -15.19
C VAL A 331 -3.40 11.69 -15.31
N SER A 332 -4.18 11.78 -16.39
CA SER A 332 -5.17 12.86 -16.57
C SER A 332 -6.33 12.82 -15.58
N SER A 333 -6.63 11.64 -15.03
CA SER A 333 -7.73 11.46 -14.07
C SER A 333 -7.31 11.69 -12.62
N LEU A 334 -6.00 11.72 -12.35
CA LEU A 334 -5.49 12.16 -11.07
C LEU A 334 -5.90 13.63 -10.93
N PRO A 335 -6.48 14.04 -9.79
CA PRO A 335 -6.80 15.44 -9.58
C PRO A 335 -5.51 16.24 -9.82
N SER A 336 -5.57 17.19 -10.74
CA SER A 336 -4.56 18.26 -10.88
C SER A 336 -4.65 19.07 -9.61
N ASN A 337 -4.01 18.55 -8.57
CA ASN A 337 -3.99 19.17 -7.28
C ASN A 337 -2.82 20.16 -7.32
N PRO A 338 -3.07 21.48 -7.41
CA PRO A 338 -1.98 22.47 -7.40
C PRO A 338 -1.11 22.38 -6.14
N LYS A 339 -1.57 21.69 -5.07
CA LYS A 339 -0.77 21.35 -3.89
C LYS A 339 0.30 20.27 -4.16
N LEU A 340 0.12 19.37 -5.14
CA LEU A 340 1.12 18.37 -5.54
C LEU A 340 2.17 18.96 -6.50
N GLU A 341 1.80 19.87 -7.39
CA GLU A 341 2.75 20.59 -8.26
C GLU A 341 3.74 21.44 -7.45
N LEU A 342 3.31 22.05 -6.34
CA LEU A 342 4.19 22.82 -5.45
C LEU A 342 5.11 21.96 -4.57
N LEU A 343 4.75 20.70 -4.31
CA LEU A 343 5.62 19.71 -3.65
C LEU A 343 6.62 19.07 -4.64
N CYS A 344 6.42 19.27 -5.95
CA CYS A 344 7.17 18.62 -7.03
C CYS A 344 7.98 19.61 -7.88
N TYR A 345 8.41 20.75 -7.34
CA TYR A 345 9.31 21.65 -8.07
C TYR A 345 10.77 21.49 -7.59
N GLN A 346 11.61 20.92 -8.46
CA GLN A 346 13.05 20.66 -8.31
C GLN A 346 13.47 19.43 -7.48
N GLY A 347 12.73 18.32 -7.51
CA GLY A 347 13.28 17.01 -7.15
C GLY A 347 13.65 16.80 -5.67
N VAL A 348 13.09 17.60 -4.75
CA VAL A 348 13.26 17.42 -3.31
C VAL A 348 11.93 17.03 -2.68
N TRP A 349 11.80 15.78 -2.25
CA TRP A 349 10.68 15.34 -1.42
C TRP A 349 10.92 15.76 0.04
N LEU A 350 10.04 16.58 0.60
CA LEU A 350 9.95 16.73 2.05
C LEU A 350 9.38 15.43 2.62
N ASN A 351 10.26 14.63 3.23
CA ASN A 351 9.96 13.36 3.88
C ASN A 351 8.77 13.51 4.87
N GLN A 352 7.59 12.99 4.51
CA GLN A 352 6.36 13.07 5.32
C GLN A 352 6.32 12.01 6.44
N SER A 353 7.33 12.04 7.32
CA SER A 353 7.16 11.44 8.64
C SER A 353 6.25 12.33 9.50
N TRP A 354 4.98 12.47 9.13
CA TRP A 354 3.98 13.14 9.95
C TRP A 354 3.07 12.09 10.59
N VAL A 355 3.50 11.63 11.77
CA VAL A 355 2.64 10.91 12.71
C VAL A 355 1.94 11.98 13.56
N PRO A 356 0.61 12.12 13.53
CA PRO A 356 -0.10 12.95 14.49
C PRO A 356 0.23 12.43 15.90
N GLY A 357 1.04 13.17 16.68
CA GLY A 357 1.39 12.82 18.05
C GLY A 357 2.87 12.77 18.42
N ARG A 358 3.82 12.91 17.48
CA ARG A 358 5.25 13.13 17.83
C ARG A 358 5.62 14.60 17.74
N ILE A 359 5.35 15.34 18.81
CA ILE A 359 5.97 16.65 19.05
C ILE A 359 7.46 16.40 19.31
N ILE A 360 8.33 16.86 18.41
CA ILE A 360 9.75 17.04 18.74
C ILE A 360 9.80 18.28 19.66
N SER A 361 9.86 18.06 20.98
CA SER A 361 10.08 19.14 21.93
C SER A 361 11.45 19.76 21.67
N ILE A 362 11.46 20.96 21.10
CA ILE A 362 12.65 21.83 21.12
C ILE A 362 12.72 22.41 22.53
N TYR A 363 13.77 22.10 23.28
CA TYR A 363 13.88 22.55 24.66
C TYR A 363 14.08 24.08 24.73
N PRO A 364 13.51 24.78 25.74
CA PRO A 364 13.65 26.23 25.92
C PRO A 364 15.09 26.73 26.11
N ALA A 365 16.05 25.83 26.34
CA ALA A 365 17.46 26.16 26.47
C ALA A 365 18.10 26.47 25.11
N ASP A 366 17.74 25.74 24.06
CA ASP A 366 18.33 25.86 22.72
C ASP A 366 17.90 27.14 22.00
N ILE A 367 16.66 27.58 22.25
CA ILE A 367 16.11 28.84 21.73
C ILE A 367 16.76 30.06 22.43
N ARG A 368 17.10 29.93 23.72
CA ARG A 368 17.74 31.01 24.49
C ARG A 368 19.19 31.23 24.11
N ALA A 369 19.87 30.20 23.64
CA ALA A 369 21.27 30.25 23.22
C ALA A 369 21.46 30.69 21.75
N ALA A 370 20.38 30.91 21.00
CA ALA A 370 20.47 31.11 19.57
C ALA A 370 20.99 32.52 19.17
N PRO A 371 21.98 32.63 18.24
CA PRO A 371 22.64 33.90 17.90
C PRO A 371 21.72 35.02 17.40
N TRP A 372 20.56 34.69 16.82
CA TRP A 372 19.57 35.65 16.33
C TRP A 372 18.82 36.38 17.47
N ARG A 373 18.83 35.82 18.69
CA ARG A 373 18.20 36.43 19.88
C ARG A 373 18.86 37.75 20.27
N GLN A 374 20.19 37.85 20.16
CA GLN A 374 20.92 39.10 20.40
C GLN A 374 20.50 40.22 19.44
N LYS A 375 20.20 39.88 18.18
CA LYS A 375 19.72 40.84 17.17
C LYS A 375 18.29 41.34 17.45
N LEU A 376 17.43 40.51 18.04
CA LEU A 376 16.07 40.92 18.42
C LEU A 376 16.03 41.77 19.70
N PHE A 377 16.93 41.52 20.65
CA PHE A 377 17.11 42.40 21.80
C PHE A 377 17.67 43.77 21.40
N ALA A 378 18.63 43.80 20.48
CA ALA A 378 19.15 45.04 19.90
C ALA A 378 18.08 45.85 19.13
N ALA A 379 17.06 45.18 18.58
CA ALA A 379 15.93 45.81 17.89
C ALA A 379 14.75 46.19 18.82
N GLY A 380 14.91 46.09 20.15
CA GLY A 380 13.87 46.45 21.13
C GLY A 380 12.69 45.48 21.21
N LEU A 381 12.78 44.30 20.57
CA LEU A 381 11.72 43.30 20.48
C LEU A 381 11.92 42.10 21.43
N GLY A 382 13.05 42.04 22.12
CA GLY A 382 13.42 40.93 23.00
C GLY A 382 12.43 40.66 24.13
N SER A 383 11.90 41.72 24.77
CA SER A 383 10.93 41.61 25.87
C SER A 383 9.56 41.06 25.43
N ARG A 384 9.13 41.35 24.19
CA ARG A 384 7.89 40.82 23.62
C ARG A 384 8.00 39.34 23.28
N MET A 385 9.18 38.89 22.86
CA MET A 385 9.43 37.49 22.57
C MET A 385 9.58 36.65 23.85
N ASP A 386 10.19 37.20 24.90
CA ASP A 386 10.26 36.53 26.21
C ASP A 386 8.90 36.43 26.89
N ALA A 387 7.97 37.37 26.63
CA ALA A 387 6.58 37.26 27.07
C ALA A 387 5.84 36.09 26.36
N LEU A 388 6.05 35.94 25.05
CA LEU A 388 5.50 34.83 24.24
C LEU A 388 6.04 33.46 24.65
N LEU A 389 7.29 33.39 25.12
CA LEU A 389 7.97 32.17 25.54
C LEU A 389 7.93 31.95 27.07
N SER A 390 7.17 32.77 27.81
CA SER A 390 7.13 32.67 29.27
C SER A 390 6.44 31.36 29.71
N PRO A 391 6.94 30.69 30.78
CA PRO A 391 6.34 29.44 31.27
C PRO A 391 4.86 29.60 31.66
N ARG A 392 4.44 30.80 32.08
CA ARG A 392 3.05 31.13 32.42
C ARG A 392 2.13 31.18 31.20
N LEU A 393 2.57 31.75 30.06
CA LEU A 393 1.77 31.74 28.83
C LEU A 393 1.72 30.35 28.19
N MET A 394 2.83 29.61 28.19
CA MET A 394 2.84 28.23 27.67
C MET A 394 1.99 27.27 28.52
N ALA A 395 1.94 27.46 29.85
CA ALA A 395 1.06 26.69 30.73
C ALA A 395 -0.43 27.09 30.61
N MET A 396 -0.75 28.38 30.45
CA MET A 396 -2.14 28.82 30.26
C MET A 396 -2.73 28.40 28.90
N HIS A 397 -1.92 28.21 27.86
CA HIS A 397 -2.38 27.78 26.53
C HIS A 397 -2.33 26.26 26.29
N MET A 398 -1.80 25.47 27.24
CA MET A 398 -1.93 24.00 27.19
C MET A 398 -3.33 23.49 27.59
N HIS A 399 -4.14 24.31 28.29
CA HIS A 399 -5.51 23.95 28.67
C HIS A 399 -6.60 24.43 27.70
N TYR A 400 -6.28 25.32 26.75
CA TYR A 400 -7.20 25.76 25.70
C TYR A 400 -6.51 25.65 24.34
N SER A 401 -7.03 24.78 23.47
CA SER A 401 -6.54 24.30 22.18
C SER A 401 -6.22 25.34 21.08
N LEU A 402 -5.48 26.42 21.39
CA LEU A 402 -5.17 27.51 20.46
C LEU A 402 -3.66 27.52 20.11
N LEU A 403 -3.39 26.97 18.92
CA LEU A 403 -2.18 26.95 18.08
C LEU A 403 -0.97 26.07 18.50
N PRO A 404 -0.66 25.01 17.72
CA PRO A 404 0.68 24.44 17.65
C PRO A 404 1.40 24.93 16.36
N ILE A 405 2.42 25.77 16.53
CA ILE A 405 3.41 26.07 15.48
C ILE A 405 4.45 24.94 15.51
N SER A 406 4.67 24.24 14.39
CA SER A 406 5.76 23.25 14.25
C SER A 406 6.87 23.85 13.40
N ILE A 407 8.08 23.95 13.94
CA ILE A 407 9.28 24.43 13.22
C ILE A 407 10.24 23.24 13.12
N THR A 408 10.40 22.68 11.93
CA THR A 408 11.38 21.61 11.69
C THR A 408 12.62 22.19 11.01
N ASN A 409 13.79 22.02 11.62
CA ASN A 409 15.06 22.36 10.98
C ASN A 409 15.63 21.08 10.32
N ASN A 410 15.66 21.04 8.99
CA ASN A 410 16.43 20.04 8.25
C ASN A 410 17.76 20.71 7.85
N PRO A 411 18.92 20.19 8.26
CA PRO A 411 20.22 20.81 7.98
C PRO A 411 20.52 21.01 6.49
N ASP A 412 19.90 20.23 5.60
CA ASP A 412 20.03 20.38 4.14
C ASP A 412 18.89 21.19 3.50
N CYS A 413 17.81 21.49 4.24
CA CYS A 413 16.61 22.11 3.71
C CYS A 413 16.41 23.51 4.32
N LYS A 414 16.74 24.54 3.54
CA LYS A 414 16.67 25.96 3.93
C LYS A 414 15.24 26.53 3.89
N ILE A 415 14.22 25.78 4.31
CA ILE A 415 12.80 26.18 4.23
C ILE A 415 12.06 25.85 5.53
N ILE A 416 11.35 26.83 6.09
CA ILE A 416 10.41 26.73 7.21
C ILE A 416 8.99 26.82 6.64
N TYR A 417 8.04 26.00 7.10
CA TYR A 417 6.63 26.16 6.74
C TYR A 417 5.74 26.27 7.98
N ILE A 418 4.66 27.04 7.87
CA ILE A 418 3.75 27.36 8.99
C ILE A 418 2.31 27.19 8.51
N CYS A 419 1.51 26.42 9.25
CA CYS A 419 0.12 26.11 8.89
C CYS A 419 -0.86 26.81 9.85
N SER A 420 -1.94 27.37 9.32
CA SER A 420 -3.01 28.00 10.12
C SER A 420 -4.03 26.96 10.60
N LYS A 421 -4.49 27.07 11.86
CA LYS A 421 -5.52 26.16 12.40
C LYS A 421 -6.94 26.56 11.96
N THR A 422 -7.18 27.82 11.62
CA THR A 422 -8.49 28.31 11.15
C THR A 422 -8.71 28.04 9.67
N ASN A 423 -7.62 27.86 8.92
CA ASN A 423 -7.67 27.38 7.54
C ASN A 423 -6.48 26.43 7.28
N PRO A 424 -6.65 25.12 7.56
CA PRO A 424 -5.60 24.11 7.38
C PRO A 424 -5.08 23.98 5.94
N GLU A 425 -5.76 24.61 4.98
CA GLU A 425 -5.36 24.64 3.58
C GLU A 425 -4.33 25.73 3.27
N THR A 426 -4.08 26.65 4.21
CA THR A 426 -3.14 27.75 4.04
C THR A 426 -1.84 27.43 4.74
N VAL A 427 -0.75 27.27 3.97
CA VAL A 427 0.61 27.03 4.46
C VAL A 427 1.54 28.13 3.96
N LEU A 428 2.24 28.81 4.89
CA LEU A 428 3.25 29.82 4.57
C LEU A 428 4.63 29.19 4.54
N PHE A 429 5.30 29.24 3.39
CA PHE A 429 6.68 28.77 3.21
C PHE A 429 7.66 29.95 3.28
N LEU A 430 8.67 29.86 4.14
CA LEU A 430 9.71 30.86 4.35
C LEU A 430 11.10 30.23 4.17
N ARG A 431 11.89 30.74 3.23
CA ARG A 431 13.31 30.33 3.12
C ARG A 431 14.14 30.91 4.26
N TYR A 432 14.96 30.08 4.91
CA TYR A 432 15.82 30.44 6.05
C TYR A 432 16.75 31.63 5.74
N GLU A 433 17.29 31.68 4.52
CA GLU A 433 18.17 32.78 4.07
C GLU A 433 17.42 34.11 3.91
N LYS A 434 16.16 34.07 3.45
CA LYS A 434 15.30 35.26 3.30
C LYS A 434 14.74 35.75 4.63
N LEU A 435 14.58 34.85 5.61
CA LEU A 435 14.22 35.16 6.99
C LEU A 435 15.26 36.07 7.66
N LEU A 436 16.55 35.81 7.42
CA LEU A 436 17.66 36.56 7.99
C LEU A 436 17.91 37.91 7.31
N GLN A 437 17.53 38.06 6.05
CA GLN A 437 17.74 39.29 5.28
C GLN A 437 16.74 40.41 5.66
N ASN A 438 15.51 40.07 6.06
CA ASN A 438 14.50 41.08 6.39
C ASN A 438 13.54 40.62 7.53
N PRO A 439 14.07 40.44 8.75
CA PRO A 439 13.37 39.75 9.84
C PRO A 439 12.09 40.45 10.30
N ILE A 440 12.06 41.79 10.30
CA ILE A 440 10.91 42.57 10.78
C ILE A 440 9.69 42.40 9.86
N ASP A 441 9.89 42.46 8.54
CA ASP A 441 8.80 42.29 7.58
C ASP A 441 8.28 40.86 7.53
N ASN A 442 9.16 39.88 7.74
CA ASN A 442 8.75 38.48 7.81
C ASN A 442 7.95 38.19 9.09
N VAL A 443 8.29 38.81 10.23
CA VAL A 443 7.47 38.73 11.45
C VAL A 443 6.11 39.41 11.26
N LYS A 444 6.05 40.56 10.57
CA LYS A 444 4.77 41.21 10.23
C LYS A 444 3.91 40.37 9.28
N LYS A 445 4.52 39.70 8.30
CA LYS A 445 3.83 38.75 7.41
C LYS A 445 3.32 37.54 8.19
N LEU A 446 4.11 37.05 9.12
CA LEU A 446 3.72 35.93 9.97
C LEU A 446 2.55 36.29 10.89
N ALA A 447 2.59 37.47 11.52
CA ALA A 447 1.49 37.97 12.34
C ALA A 447 0.19 38.09 11.53
N ARG A 448 0.25 38.66 10.32
CA ARG A 448 -0.90 38.73 9.41
C ARG A 448 -1.41 37.36 8.96
N PHE A 449 -0.53 36.37 8.85
CA PHE A 449 -0.86 35.02 8.42
C PHE A 449 -1.56 34.21 9.52
N ILE A 450 -1.15 34.41 10.77
CA ILE A 450 -1.72 33.71 11.93
C ILE A 450 -3.05 34.35 12.37
N GLY A 451 -3.27 35.62 12.00
CA GLY A 451 -4.46 36.40 12.38
C GLY A 451 -4.11 37.43 13.44
#